data_AF-A0A7S0LC71-F1
#
_entry.id   AF-A0A7S0LC71-F1
#
_cell.length_a   1.000
_cell.length_b   1.000
_cell.length_c   1.000
_cell.angle_alpha   90.00
_cell.angle_beta   90.00
_cell.angle_gamma   90.00
#
_symmetry.space_group_name_H-M   'P 1'
#
loop_
_entity.id
_entity.type
_entity.pdbx_description
1 polymer ?
#
loop_
_entity_poly.entity_id
_entity_poly.type
_entity_poly.pdbx_seq_one_letter_code
_entity_poly.pdbx_strand_id
1 'polypeptide(L)'
;DAAMLEKRLGVLEKKDDLTEKAQTVTKHNITAYRCNTCDYTTEKLTAFRKCQEDGHRVTKLQGVVKRFFSCPKCKQRTTALNLRFPKEKCKCGGSWKDSAAVVQKIAAAPNH
;
A
#
# COMPACT_ATOMS: atom_id res chain seq x y z
N ASP A 1 23.34 41.60 -18.25
CA ASP A 1 22.11 40.84 -18.46
C ASP A 1 21.84 39.93 -17.26
N ALA A 2 21.35 40.50 -16.16
CA ALA A 2 21.14 39.78 -14.90
C ALA A 2 19.76 39.11 -14.84
N ALA A 3 18.77 39.66 -15.55
CA ALA A 3 17.39 39.20 -15.55
C ALA A 3 17.20 37.82 -16.22
N MET A 4 18.09 37.41 -17.13
CA MET A 4 18.00 36.10 -17.79
C MET A 4 18.55 34.96 -16.92
N LEU A 5 19.44 35.26 -15.96
CA LEU A 5 20.02 34.26 -15.06
C LEU A 5 19.03 33.84 -13.98
N GLU A 6 18.28 34.78 -13.41
CA GLU A 6 17.29 34.53 -12.36
C GLU A 6 16.13 33.65 -12.86
N LYS A 7 15.70 33.84 -14.11
CA LYS A 7 14.65 33.01 -14.72
C LYS A 7 15.09 31.57 -14.97
N ARG A 8 16.40 31.29 -15.13
CA ARG A 8 16.91 29.92 -15.26
C ARG A 8 17.10 29.23 -13.90
N LEU A 9 17.51 29.97 -12.87
CA LEU A 9 17.71 29.41 -11.52
C LEU A 9 16.39 28.97 -10.88
N GLY A 10 15.34 29.80 -11.02
CA GLY A 10 14.01 29.46 -10.50
C GLY A 10 13.31 28.27 -11.17
N VAL A 11 13.78 27.83 -12.34
CA VAL A 11 13.30 26.61 -13.02
C VAL A 11 14.06 25.35 -12.56
N LEU A 12 15.27 25.50 -12.03
CA LEU A 12 16.08 24.39 -11.50
C LEU A 12 15.70 24.04 -10.05
N GLU A 13 15.45 25.02 -9.20
CA GLU A 13 15.06 24.80 -7.78
C GLU A 13 13.72 24.05 -7.67
N LYS A 14 12.79 24.28 -8.59
CA LYS A 14 11.50 23.56 -8.65
C LYS A 14 11.60 22.11 -9.10
N LYS A 15 12.75 21.67 -9.64
CA LYS A 15 12.99 20.28 -10.03
C LYS A 15 13.58 19.43 -8.90
N ASP A 16 14.26 20.04 -7.94
CA ASP A 16 14.89 19.32 -6.82
C ASP A 16 13.87 19.01 -5.70
N ASP A 17 12.93 19.93 -5.42
CA ASP A 17 11.87 19.74 -4.41
C ASP A 17 10.96 18.51 -4.69
N LEU A 18 10.90 18.05 -5.94
CA LEU A 18 10.12 16.86 -6.31
C LEU A 18 10.85 15.54 -6.03
N THR A 19 12.18 15.55 -5.88
CA THR A 19 12.97 14.32 -5.67
C THR A 19 12.94 13.87 -4.21
N GLU A 20 12.87 14.81 -3.25
CA GLU A 20 12.92 14.50 -1.82
C GLU A 20 11.58 13.93 -1.30
N LYS A 21 10.44 14.43 -1.78
CA LYS A 21 9.10 13.94 -1.41
C LYS A 21 8.76 12.56 -1.96
N ALA A 22 9.53 12.05 -2.93
CA ALA A 22 9.33 10.73 -3.51
C ALA A 22 9.91 9.59 -2.65
N GLN A 23 10.89 9.87 -1.78
CA GLN A 23 11.62 8.82 -1.07
C GLN A 23 10.90 8.33 0.20
N THR A 24 10.08 9.18 0.81
CA THR A 24 9.52 8.92 2.15
C THR A 24 8.24 8.10 2.16
N VAL A 25 7.60 7.86 1.01
CA VAL A 25 6.32 7.11 0.90
C VAL A 25 6.54 5.66 0.46
N THR A 26 7.65 5.04 0.85
CA THR A 26 7.91 3.63 0.53
C THR A 26 7.06 2.67 1.38
N LYS A 27 6.55 3.12 2.53
CA LYS A 27 5.80 2.29 3.49
C LYS A 27 4.53 3.02 3.94
N HIS A 28 3.39 2.65 3.38
CA HIS A 28 2.11 3.16 3.85
C HIS A 28 1.71 2.38 5.11
N ASN A 29 1.90 3.01 6.27
CA ASN A 29 1.42 2.53 7.56
C ASN A 29 -0.09 2.66 7.59
N ILE A 30 -0.79 1.57 7.33
CA ILE A 30 -2.26 1.56 7.33
C ILE A 30 -2.81 0.99 8.63
N THR A 31 -4.04 1.39 8.92
CA THR A 31 -4.86 0.66 9.88
C THR A 31 -5.47 -0.55 9.19
N ALA A 32 -5.27 -1.72 9.76
CA ALA A 32 -5.91 -2.95 9.33
C ALA A 32 -6.61 -3.63 10.52
N TYR A 33 -7.44 -4.61 10.23
CA TYR A 33 -8.17 -5.41 11.21
C TYR A 33 -7.86 -6.87 10.96
N ARG A 34 -7.64 -7.65 12.02
CA ARG A 34 -7.37 -9.08 11.97
C ARG A 34 -8.36 -9.82 12.85
N CYS A 35 -8.98 -10.85 12.32
CA CYS A 35 -9.73 -11.80 13.13
C CYS A 35 -8.76 -12.79 13.78
N ASN A 36 -8.81 -12.92 15.10
CA ASN A 36 -7.96 -13.86 15.84
C ASN A 36 -8.40 -15.32 15.66
N THR A 37 -9.67 -15.54 15.28
CA THR A 37 -10.22 -16.88 15.05
C THR A 37 -9.95 -17.38 13.63
N CYS A 38 -10.12 -16.52 12.62
CA CYS A 38 -9.96 -16.91 11.20
C CYS A 38 -8.57 -16.67 10.63
N ASP A 39 -7.67 -16.00 11.37
CA ASP A 39 -6.38 -15.48 10.89
C ASP A 39 -6.49 -14.49 9.70
N TYR A 40 -7.70 -14.12 9.30
CA TYR A 40 -7.96 -13.23 8.17
C TYR A 40 -7.63 -11.79 8.56
N THR A 41 -6.93 -11.07 7.68
CA THR A 41 -6.52 -9.67 7.88
C THR A 41 -6.98 -8.84 6.70
N THR A 42 -7.65 -7.71 6.95
CA THR A 42 -8.06 -6.77 5.90
C THR A 42 -8.14 -5.33 6.40
N GLU A 43 -8.19 -4.37 5.49
CA GLU A 43 -8.26 -2.93 5.77
C GLU A 43 -9.66 -2.50 6.20
N LYS A 44 -10.68 -3.27 5.80
CA LYS A 44 -12.08 -2.94 6.00
C LYS A 44 -12.64 -3.72 7.18
N LEU A 45 -13.03 -3.01 8.24
CA LEU A 45 -13.76 -3.61 9.36
C LEU A 45 -15.05 -4.31 8.89
N THR A 46 -15.71 -3.75 7.87
CA THR A 46 -16.95 -4.31 7.30
C THR A 46 -16.79 -5.71 6.72
N ALA A 47 -15.58 -6.12 6.32
CA ALA A 47 -15.35 -7.50 5.86
C ALA A 47 -15.44 -8.52 7.01
N PHE A 48 -15.33 -8.06 8.26
CA PHE A 48 -15.47 -8.88 9.45
C PHE A 48 -16.89 -8.87 10.03
N ARG A 49 -17.89 -8.29 9.35
CA ARG A 49 -19.27 -8.27 9.84
C ARG A 49 -19.75 -9.69 10.21
N LYS A 50 -19.53 -10.66 9.31
CA LYS A 50 -19.86 -12.06 9.58
C LYS A 50 -19.05 -12.67 10.72
N CYS A 51 -17.79 -12.26 10.89
CA CYS A 51 -16.96 -12.67 12.04
C CYS A 51 -17.49 -12.09 13.35
N GLN A 52 -17.98 -10.84 13.35
CA GLN A 52 -18.59 -10.23 14.53
C GLN A 52 -19.91 -10.91 14.90
N GLU A 53 -20.73 -11.28 13.90
CA GLU A 53 -21.96 -12.05 14.08
C GLU A 53 -21.69 -13.45 14.67
N ASP A 54 -20.59 -14.08 14.28
CA ASP A 54 -20.13 -15.38 14.80
C ASP A 54 -19.41 -15.28 16.18
N GLY A 55 -19.31 -14.07 16.74
CA GLY A 55 -18.63 -13.85 18.03
C GLY A 55 -17.10 -13.92 17.98
N HIS A 56 -16.49 -13.82 16.79
CA HIS A 56 -15.04 -13.80 16.65
C HIS A 56 -14.41 -12.51 17.16
N ARG A 57 -13.22 -12.65 17.76
CA ARG A 57 -12.44 -11.50 18.26
C ARG A 57 -11.67 -10.83 17.12
N VAL A 58 -12.11 -9.64 16.73
CA VAL A 58 -11.44 -8.80 15.72
C VAL A 58 -10.54 -7.78 16.41
N THR A 59 -9.25 -7.77 16.06
CA THR A 59 -8.24 -6.87 16.62
C THR A 59 -7.87 -5.81 15.59
N LYS A 60 -7.84 -4.54 16.01
CA LYS A 60 -7.34 -3.43 15.20
C LYS A 60 -5.81 -3.40 15.28
N LEU A 61 -5.17 -3.37 14.13
CA LEU A 61 -3.73 -3.27 13.96
C LEU A 61 -3.39 -1.90 13.35
N GLN A 62 -2.56 -1.12 14.03
CA GLN A 62 -2.06 0.17 13.55
C GLN A 62 -0.64 0.00 13.00
N GLY A 63 -0.27 0.78 11.99
CA GLY A 63 1.08 0.71 11.42
C GLY A 63 1.36 -0.55 10.58
N VAL A 64 0.32 -1.16 10.02
CA VAL A 64 0.47 -2.37 9.21
C VAL A 64 1.08 -2.02 7.86
N VAL A 65 2.13 -2.74 7.47
CA VAL A 65 2.73 -2.61 6.15
C VAL A 65 1.97 -3.51 5.17
N LYS A 66 1.30 -2.88 4.20
CA LYS A 66 0.66 -3.58 3.07
C LYS A 66 1.65 -3.69 1.92
N ARG A 67 1.90 -4.92 1.48
CA ARG A 67 2.74 -5.23 0.32
C ARG A 67 1.89 -5.80 -0.80
N PHE A 68 2.17 -5.38 -2.03
CA PHE A 68 1.50 -5.86 -3.22
C PHE A 68 2.42 -6.84 -3.96
N PHE A 69 1.84 -7.94 -4.40
CA PHE A 69 2.54 -8.96 -5.16
C PHE A 69 1.79 -9.23 -6.45
N SER A 70 2.56 -9.51 -7.49
CA SER A 70 2.03 -9.91 -8.79
C SER A 70 2.75 -11.16 -9.25
N CYS A 71 2.00 -12.09 -9.84
CA CYS A 71 2.59 -13.24 -10.49
C CYS A 71 2.99 -12.85 -11.93
N PRO A 72 4.28 -12.96 -12.31
CA PRO A 72 4.72 -12.62 -13.66
C PRO A 72 4.18 -13.59 -14.72
N LYS A 73 3.76 -14.81 -14.34
CA LYS A 73 3.24 -15.82 -15.28
C LYS A 73 1.78 -15.57 -15.66
N CYS A 74 0.89 -15.47 -14.68
CA CYS A 74 -0.55 -15.34 -14.91
C CYS A 74 -1.12 -13.95 -14.60
N LYS A 75 -0.27 -12.99 -14.19
CA LYS A 75 -0.65 -11.61 -13.81
C LYS A 75 -1.66 -11.51 -12.66
N GLN A 76 -1.92 -12.61 -11.94
CA GLN A 76 -2.67 -12.59 -10.69
C GLN A 76 -2.01 -11.65 -9.69
N ARG A 77 -2.83 -10.99 -8.87
CA ARG A 77 -2.36 -10.06 -7.85
C ARG A 77 -2.78 -10.57 -6.48
N THR A 78 -1.91 -10.40 -5.50
CA THR A 78 -2.22 -10.68 -4.10
C THR A 78 -1.61 -9.62 -3.21
N THR A 79 -2.16 -9.47 -2.01
CA THR A 79 -1.67 -8.52 -1.02
C THR A 79 -1.30 -9.28 0.25
N ALA A 80 -0.21 -8.88 0.87
CA ALA A 80 0.19 -9.39 2.18
C ALA A 80 0.21 -8.23 3.18
N LEU A 81 -0.51 -8.40 4.28
CA LEU A 81 -0.58 -7.45 5.38
C LEU A 81 0.33 -7.94 6.49
N ASN A 82 1.32 -7.14 6.86
CA ASN A 82 2.31 -7.45 7.90
C ASN A 82 3.14 -8.73 7.67
N LEU A 83 3.19 -9.21 6.42
CA LEU A 83 3.98 -10.40 6.04
C LEU A 83 4.99 -10.01 4.95
N ARG A 84 6.15 -10.68 4.99
CA ARG A 84 7.20 -10.45 3.97
C ARG A 84 6.77 -10.94 2.58
N PHE A 85 6.03 -12.05 2.54
CA PHE A 85 5.49 -12.71 1.36
C PHE A 85 4.12 -13.32 1.69
N PRO A 86 3.21 -13.47 0.70
CA PRO A 86 1.96 -14.21 0.88
C PRO A 86 2.25 -15.68 1.21
N LYS A 87 1.47 -16.26 2.15
CA LYS A 87 1.60 -17.67 2.55
C LYS A 87 1.22 -18.63 1.42
N GLU A 88 0.20 -18.26 0.65
CA GLU A 88 -0.31 -19.07 -0.45
C GLU A 88 0.57 -18.93 -1.70
N LYS A 89 0.75 -20.01 -2.45
CA LYS A 89 1.38 -19.99 -3.77
C LYS A 89 0.40 -19.44 -4.82
N CYS A 90 0.91 -18.96 -5.95
CA CYS A 90 0.01 -18.55 -7.02
C CYS A 90 -0.75 -19.77 -7.57
N LYS A 91 -2.04 -19.62 -7.89
CA LYS A 91 -2.88 -20.69 -8.45
C LYS A 91 -2.32 -21.30 -9.74
N CYS A 92 -1.50 -20.56 -10.49
CA CYS A 92 -0.84 -21.07 -11.69
C CYS A 92 0.46 -21.85 -11.40
N GLY A 93 0.84 -22.05 -10.14
CA GLY A 93 2.14 -22.62 -9.74
C GLY A 93 3.32 -21.66 -9.88
N GLY A 94 3.09 -20.39 -10.26
CA GLY A 94 4.11 -19.36 -10.36
C GLY A 94 4.54 -18.78 -9.00
N SER A 95 5.68 -18.11 -8.99
CA SER A 95 6.19 -17.39 -7.82
C SER A 95 5.61 -15.97 -7.75
N TRP A 96 5.39 -15.49 -6.54
CA TRP A 96 5.02 -14.10 -6.29
C TRP A 96 6.25 -13.22 -6.39
N LYS A 97 6.16 -12.16 -7.18
CA LYS A 97 7.15 -11.07 -7.17
C LYS A 97 6.55 -9.88 -6.45
N ASP A 98 7.35 -9.21 -5.63
CA ASP A 98 6.94 -7.93 -5.10
C ASP A 98 6.69 -6.99 -6.28
N SER A 99 5.51 -6.41 -6.29
CA SER A 99 5.25 -5.27 -7.16
C SER A 99 5.61 -4.08 -6.30
N ALA A 100 6.89 -3.69 -6.34
CA ALA A 100 7.41 -2.53 -5.63
C ALA A 100 6.37 -1.39 -5.69
N ALA A 101 5.90 -1.01 -4.49
CA ALA A 101 4.94 0.04 -4.21
C ALA A 101 4.10 0.51 -5.41
N VAL A 102 2.98 -0.18 -5.69
CA VAL A 102 1.85 0.55 -6.29
C VAL A 102 1.42 1.56 -5.23
N VAL A 103 1.89 2.80 -5.39
CA VAL A 103 1.23 3.98 -4.83
C VAL A 103 -0.20 3.88 -5.32
N GLN A 104 -1.09 3.32 -4.50
CA GLN A 104 -2.48 3.68 -4.61
C GLN A 104 -2.47 5.19 -4.37
N LYS A 105 -2.67 5.95 -5.45
CA LYS A 105 -3.30 7.26 -5.35
C LYS A 105 -4.61 7.00 -4.62
N ILE A 106 -4.58 7.14 -3.30
CA ILE A 106 -5.79 7.40 -2.55
C ILE A 106 -6.17 8.78 -3.04
N ALA A 107 -6.99 8.84 -4.09
CA ALA A 107 -7.66 10.08 -4.43
C ALA A 107 -8.37 10.47 -3.14
N ALA A 108 -7.87 11.52 -2.49
CA ALA A 108 -8.59 12.18 -1.42
C ALA A 108 -9.96 12.50 -2.03
N ALA A 109 -10.99 11.79 -1.59
CA ALA A 109 -12.35 12.17 -1.91
C ALA A 109 -12.50 13.61 -1.40
N PRO A 110 -12.88 14.58 -2.24
CA PRO A 110 -13.22 15.90 -1.74
C PRO A 110 -14.40 15.72 -0.78
N ASN A 111 -14.18 16.14 0.45
CA ASN A 111 -15.23 16.31 1.44
C ASN A 111 -16.15 17.42 0.90
N HIS A 112 -17.41 17.12 0.63
CA HIS A 112 -18.43 18.12 0.37
C HIS A 112 -19.82 17.61 0.75
#